data_AF-A0A7C9EGA2-F1
#
_entry.id   AF-A0A7C9EGA2-F1
#
_cell.length_a   1.000
_cell.length_b   1.000
_cell.length_c   1.000
_cell.angle_alpha   90.00
_cell.angle_beta   90.00
_cell.angle_gamma   90.00
#
_symmetry.space_group_name_H-M   'P 1'
#
loop_
_entity.id
_entity.type
_entity.pdbx_description
1 polymer ?
#
loop_
_entity_poly.entity_id
_entity_poly.type
_entity_poly.pdbx_seq_one_letter_code
_entity_poly.pdbx_strand_id
1 'polypeptide(L)'
;MAILGSSSIRIPPSLSTASLAPRNRLTKSPPAIRCLRLEDHDGMDFSQASSSQSGLQTNDVWQLFTEAQQNILYLNKQRLMAIEELSNAKKEIETLLEKVENLELQNGTDNGKDESSILWELLLRIDAMVLNGAIDTKDASGLRRLVMDTKVSLPTSAFIPLLQMRDAEFLAELHRLLEQSKSNGFHIVHICAEMDPVVAVGSLGSYVTGLSRALQRRGNLVEVILPKYKSLNLTEVQGLQDTQAEFYSYFNGQLHGNKIWTGVLYGIGVTFIQPVQYSSFFDRDMIYGYPDDFERFAYFARASLDYLVRSGKHPDILHIHNWETAIVGPLFWEVFADQGLAATRILLTCQGFGSQCLEPPEKLGLCGLDPSRLNRPDRLQDNNKTHLVNILKGGIVYSNKVVVLSSIHSKGRIIQSLGQGLEPTLLSHKDKLVVAPYGFESSTWDPSMDKLLPETYSASDLKGKAVCKVSLQQLMGLSE
;
A
#
# COMPACT_ATOMS: atom_id res chain seq x y z
N MET A 1 -15.66 -43.03 -6.09
CA MET A 1 -14.91 -44.24 -6.50
C MET A 1 -13.52 -43.76 -6.91
N ALA A 2 -12.50 -44.20 -6.16
CA ALA A 2 -11.09 -43.79 -6.21
C ALA A 2 -10.41 -44.13 -7.55
N ILE A 3 -9.28 -43.52 -7.94
CA ILE A 3 -7.87 -43.86 -7.60
C ILE A 3 -7.01 -42.62 -7.96
N LEU A 4 -6.37 -41.86 -7.07
CA LEU A 4 -5.11 -42.03 -6.31
C LEU A 4 -3.85 -42.34 -7.14
N GLY A 5 -2.99 -41.33 -7.30
CA GLY A 5 -1.59 -41.46 -7.72
C GLY A 5 -0.71 -40.54 -6.88
N SER A 6 -0.07 -41.11 -5.86
CA SER A 6 0.86 -40.46 -4.92
C SER A 6 2.30 -40.52 -5.42
N SER A 7 3.02 -39.41 -5.41
CA SER A 7 4.49 -39.38 -5.49
C SER A 7 5.08 -38.59 -4.31
N SER A 8 5.70 -39.33 -3.41
CA SER A 8 6.39 -38.84 -2.21
C SER A 8 7.77 -38.29 -2.57
N ILE A 9 8.06 -37.03 -2.22
CA ILE A 9 9.41 -36.48 -2.27
C ILE A 9 10.01 -36.54 -0.86
N ARG A 10 11.13 -37.26 -0.75
CA ARG A 10 11.93 -37.43 0.48
C ARG A 10 12.74 -36.15 0.75
N ILE A 11 12.68 -35.69 2.00
CA ILE A 11 13.53 -34.63 2.56
C ILE A 11 14.82 -35.28 3.09
N PRO A 12 16.03 -34.79 2.75
CA PRO A 12 17.27 -35.20 3.43
C PRO A 12 17.59 -34.31 4.64
N PRO A 13 18.40 -34.80 5.61
CA PRO A 13 18.44 -34.28 6.97
C PRO A 13 19.39 -33.10 7.18
N SER A 14 19.14 -32.43 8.30
CA SER A 14 19.86 -31.33 8.93
C SER A 14 21.38 -31.51 9.08
N LEU A 15 22.14 -30.45 8.79
CA LEU A 15 23.49 -30.23 9.30
C LEU A 15 23.49 -28.97 10.18
N SER A 16 23.98 -29.14 11.40
CA SER A 16 24.01 -28.12 12.45
C SER A 16 25.31 -27.30 12.43
N THR A 17 25.16 -26.06 12.90
CA THR A 17 26.13 -25.25 13.68
C THR A 17 27.46 -24.82 13.04
N ALA A 18 27.52 -23.54 12.68
CA ALA A 18 28.71 -22.71 12.89
C ALA A 18 28.26 -21.28 13.30
N SER A 19 28.78 -20.81 14.43
CA SER A 19 28.41 -19.56 15.10
C SER A 19 28.88 -18.31 14.35
N LEU A 20 28.02 -17.31 14.19
CA LEU A 20 28.38 -15.96 13.75
C LEU A 20 27.94 -14.93 14.80
N ALA A 21 28.93 -14.28 15.41
CA ALA A 21 28.78 -13.12 16.30
C ALA A 21 28.56 -11.82 15.48
N PRO A 22 28.01 -10.75 16.09
CA PRO A 22 27.34 -9.68 15.37
C PRO A 22 28.31 -8.59 14.84
N ARG A 23 28.07 -8.12 13.62
CA ARG A 23 28.71 -6.91 13.06
C ARG A 23 27.87 -5.67 13.35
N ASN A 24 28.44 -4.77 14.16
CA ASN A 24 27.93 -3.42 14.37
C ASN A 24 28.17 -2.52 13.15
N ARG A 25 27.16 -1.70 12.85
CA ARG A 25 27.22 -0.51 11.99
C ARG A 25 28.17 0.52 12.60
N LEU A 26 29.08 1.07 11.81
CA LEU A 26 29.68 2.38 12.06
C LEU A 26 29.75 3.20 10.77
N THR A 27 29.31 4.43 10.95
CA THR A 27 29.16 5.56 10.03
C THR A 27 30.51 6.03 9.47
N LYS A 28 30.55 6.38 8.17
CA LYS A 28 31.73 6.95 7.52
C LYS A 28 31.92 8.43 7.93
N SER A 29 33.10 8.76 8.46
CA SER A 29 33.70 10.10 8.48
C SER A 29 34.81 10.18 7.40
N PRO A 30 35.20 11.37 6.91
CA PRO A 30 36.08 11.50 5.75
C PRO A 30 37.56 11.15 6.07
N PRO A 31 38.38 10.78 5.06
CA PRO A 31 39.67 10.15 5.30
C PRO A 31 40.79 11.15 5.62
N ALA A 32 41.66 10.74 6.55
CA ALA A 32 42.91 11.39 6.88
C ALA A 32 43.99 11.13 5.82
N ILE A 33 44.77 12.16 5.52
CA ILE A 33 45.91 12.16 4.59
C ILE A 33 47.04 11.33 5.18
N ARG A 34 47.51 10.32 4.43
CA ARG A 34 48.64 9.45 4.79
C ARG A 34 49.79 9.74 3.81
N CYS A 35 50.86 10.38 4.29
CA CYS A 35 52.09 10.58 3.51
C CYS A 35 52.75 9.24 3.20
N LEU A 36 52.95 8.95 1.91
CA LEU A 36 53.76 7.85 1.42
C LEU A 36 55.16 8.38 1.08
N ARG A 37 56.18 7.85 1.74
CA ARG A 37 57.59 7.93 1.31
C ARG A 37 57.77 7.00 0.11
N LEU A 38 58.33 7.51 -0.98
CA LEU A 38 58.91 6.72 -2.06
C LEU A 38 60.43 6.74 -1.90
N GLU A 39 61.01 5.54 -1.94
CA GLU A 39 62.44 5.25 -1.87
C GLU A 39 63.12 5.65 -3.18
N ASP A 40 64.33 6.20 -3.09
CA ASP A 40 65.29 6.20 -4.20
C ASP A 40 66.63 5.65 -3.68
N HIS A 41 67.10 4.63 -4.38
CA HIS A 41 68.43 4.03 -4.30
C HIS A 41 69.36 4.76 -5.28
N ASP A 42 70.56 5.16 -4.83
CA ASP A 42 71.81 4.98 -5.60
C ASP A 42 73.06 5.47 -4.83
N GLY A 43 74.09 4.62 -4.80
CA GLY A 43 75.47 5.00 -5.16
C GLY A 43 76.44 5.68 -4.17
N MET A 44 77.36 4.85 -3.65
CA MET A 44 78.81 5.09 -3.41
C MET A 44 79.35 5.78 -2.13
N ASP A 45 80.36 5.09 -1.58
CA ASP A 45 81.21 5.34 -0.39
C ASP A 45 81.93 6.70 -0.34
N PHE A 46 82.17 7.22 0.87
CA PHE A 46 83.53 7.53 1.37
C PHE A 46 83.55 7.74 2.90
N SER A 47 84.73 7.49 3.45
CA SER A 47 85.15 7.27 4.83
C SER A 47 85.12 8.44 5.83
N GLN A 48 85.09 8.03 7.12
CA GLN A 48 85.77 8.59 8.31
C GLN A 48 85.21 9.80 9.09
N ALA A 49 85.33 9.63 10.42
CA ALA A 49 84.89 10.44 11.54
C ALA A 49 85.47 11.86 11.63
N SER A 50 84.68 12.82 12.10
CA SER A 50 84.78 13.43 13.44
C SER A 50 84.24 14.87 13.50
N SER A 51 83.46 15.13 14.56
CA SER A 51 83.19 16.41 15.23
C SER A 51 82.99 17.70 14.41
N SER A 52 81.78 18.26 14.47
CA SER A 52 81.56 19.60 15.06
C SER A 52 80.07 19.98 15.07
N GLN A 53 79.54 20.23 16.27
CA GLN A 53 78.26 20.88 16.47
C GLN A 53 78.35 22.35 15.99
N SER A 54 77.66 22.68 14.90
CA SER A 54 77.11 24.04 14.67
C SER A 54 76.08 24.14 13.52
N GLY A 55 75.67 23.04 12.87
CA GLY A 55 74.78 23.07 11.69
C GLY A 55 73.30 22.72 11.91
N LEU A 56 72.86 22.44 13.15
CA LEU A 56 71.58 21.77 13.40
C LEU A 56 70.33 22.68 13.43
N GLN A 57 70.45 24.00 13.56
CA GLN A 57 69.27 24.90 13.55
C GLN A 57 68.94 25.49 12.18
N THR A 58 69.91 25.60 11.28
CA THR A 58 69.69 26.17 9.94
C THR A 58 69.03 25.18 8.98
N ASN A 59 69.31 23.89 9.10
CA ASN A 59 68.72 22.87 8.21
C ASN A 59 67.22 22.67 8.44
N ASP A 60 66.74 22.66 9.69
CA ASP A 60 65.30 22.53 9.99
C ASP A 60 64.49 23.73 9.48
N VAL A 61 65.04 24.95 9.57
CA VAL A 61 64.37 26.16 9.05
C VAL A 61 64.32 26.15 7.53
N TRP A 62 65.40 25.72 6.86
CA TRP A 62 65.41 25.57 5.40
C TRP A 62 64.46 24.48 4.91
N GLN A 63 64.30 23.40 5.68
CA GLN A 63 63.38 22.31 5.36
C GLN A 63 61.92 22.77 5.49
N LEU A 64 61.58 23.47 6.58
CA LEU A 64 60.27 24.09 6.76
C LEU A 64 59.96 25.15 5.70
N PHE A 65 60.96 25.93 5.28
CA PHE A 65 60.80 26.93 4.22
C PHE A 65 60.51 26.26 2.87
N THR A 66 61.22 25.17 2.57
CA THR A 66 61.03 24.39 1.34
C THR A 66 59.65 23.71 1.32
N GLU A 67 59.22 23.17 2.46
CA GLU A 67 57.91 22.54 2.62
C GLU A 67 56.76 23.58 2.52
N ALA A 68 56.94 24.77 3.11
CA ALA A 68 55.99 25.87 2.97
C ALA A 68 55.86 26.32 1.51
N GLN A 69 56.96 26.42 0.76
CA GLN A 69 56.93 26.75 -0.66
C GLN A 69 56.19 25.69 -1.49
N GLN A 70 56.43 24.40 -1.23
CA GLN A 70 55.70 23.31 -1.89
C GLN A 70 54.20 23.32 -1.57
N ASN A 71 53.83 23.59 -0.31
CA ASN A 71 52.43 23.69 0.10
C ASN A 71 51.72 24.89 -0.57
N ILE A 72 52.39 26.04 -0.68
CA ILE A 72 51.87 27.20 -1.40
C ILE A 72 51.66 26.86 -2.88
N LEU A 73 52.63 26.18 -3.50
CA LEU A 73 52.54 25.78 -4.90
C LEU A 73 51.37 24.80 -5.13
N TYR A 74 51.20 23.83 -4.22
CA TYR A 74 50.10 22.87 -4.25
C TYR A 74 48.74 23.55 -4.10
N LEU A 75 48.60 24.45 -3.12
CA LEU A 75 47.36 25.21 -2.90
C LEU A 75 47.03 26.12 -4.09
N ASN A 76 48.02 26.74 -4.72
CA ASN A 76 47.82 27.55 -5.91
C ASN A 76 47.38 26.70 -7.12
N LYS A 77 47.90 25.47 -7.25
CA LYS A 77 47.45 24.52 -8.29
C LYS A 77 46.00 24.09 -8.05
N GLN A 78 45.60 23.81 -6.82
CA GLN A 78 44.22 23.49 -6.46
C GLN A 78 43.27 24.67 -6.73
N ARG A 79 43.69 25.89 -6.39
CA ARG A 79 42.94 27.11 -6.72
C ARG A 79 42.75 27.30 -8.21
N LEU A 80 43.78 27.02 -9.02
CA LEU A 80 43.68 27.12 -10.47
C LEU A 80 42.64 26.15 -11.04
N MET A 81 42.65 24.89 -10.59
CA MET A 81 41.67 23.88 -11.01
C MET A 81 40.24 24.28 -10.61
N ALA A 82 40.05 24.78 -9.39
CA ALA A 82 38.74 25.26 -8.94
C ALA A 82 38.24 26.48 -9.75
N ILE A 83 39.13 27.39 -10.15
CA ILE A 83 38.78 28.53 -11.00
C ILE A 83 38.40 28.06 -12.41
N GLU A 84 39.09 27.05 -12.94
CA GLU A 84 38.78 26.46 -14.24
C GLU A 84 37.42 25.74 -14.25
N GLU A 85 37.13 24.95 -13.22
CA GLU A 85 35.81 24.32 -13.02
C GLU A 85 34.71 25.37 -12.91
N LEU A 86 34.94 26.45 -12.15
CA LEU A 86 33.98 27.54 -12.01
C LEU A 86 33.77 28.30 -13.33
N SER A 87 34.82 28.47 -14.12
CA SER A 87 34.74 29.05 -15.47
C SER A 87 33.92 28.16 -16.41
N ASN A 88 34.10 26.84 -16.36
CA ASN A 88 33.34 25.89 -17.16
C ASN A 88 31.86 25.86 -16.75
N ALA A 89 31.56 25.83 -15.45
CA ALA A 89 30.19 25.91 -14.95
C ALA A 89 29.51 27.22 -15.35
N LYS A 90 30.25 28.35 -15.33
CA LYS A 90 29.73 29.64 -15.77
C LYS A 90 29.37 29.63 -17.26
N LYS A 91 30.23 29.07 -18.11
CA LYS A 91 29.93 28.90 -19.55
C LYS A 91 28.70 28.03 -19.77
N GLU A 92 28.57 26.94 -19.01
CA GLU A 92 27.41 26.05 -19.11
C GLU A 92 26.11 26.78 -18.74
N ILE A 93 26.13 27.60 -17.68
CA ILE A 93 25.00 28.46 -17.30
C ILE A 93 24.66 29.46 -18.42
N GLU A 94 25.65 30.13 -19.01
CA GLU A 94 25.43 31.08 -20.13
C GLU A 94 24.80 30.37 -21.34
N THR A 95 25.28 29.17 -21.69
CA THR A 95 24.70 28.36 -22.78
C THR A 95 23.27 27.91 -22.48
N LEU A 96 22.97 27.59 -21.21
CA LEU A 96 21.63 27.19 -20.80
C LEU A 96 20.66 28.38 -20.81
N LEU A 97 21.11 29.56 -20.39
CA LEU A 97 20.32 30.80 -20.48
C LEU A 97 19.95 31.12 -21.93
N GLU A 98 20.91 31.02 -22.84
CA GLU A 98 20.68 31.26 -24.27
C GLU A 98 19.70 30.24 -24.88
N LYS A 99 19.73 28.98 -24.42
CA LYS A 99 18.74 27.97 -24.81
C LYS A 99 17.35 28.27 -24.27
N VAL A 100 17.24 28.73 -23.01
CA VAL A 100 15.96 29.10 -22.42
C VAL A 100 15.36 30.29 -23.16
N GLU A 101 16.15 31.32 -23.44
CA GLU A 101 15.69 32.52 -24.17
C GLU A 101 15.19 32.17 -25.59
N ASN A 102 15.89 31.25 -26.29
CA ASN A 102 15.45 30.74 -27.59
C ASN A 102 14.16 29.89 -27.50
N LEU A 103 13.99 29.11 -26.43
CA LEU A 103 12.78 28.32 -26.21
C LEU A 103 11.58 29.20 -25.84
N GLU A 104 11.79 30.28 -25.10
CA GLU A 104 10.76 31.28 -24.79
C GLU A 104 10.31 32.04 -26.05
N LEU A 105 11.26 32.40 -26.93
CA LEU A 105 10.96 32.98 -28.25
C LEU A 105 10.17 32.02 -29.17
N GLN A 106 10.41 30.70 -29.07
CA GLN A 106 9.66 29.69 -29.83
C GLN A 106 8.26 29.41 -29.26
N ASN A 107 8.06 29.56 -27.94
CA ASN A 107 6.76 29.37 -27.28
C ASN A 107 5.84 30.61 -27.32
N GLY A 108 6.35 31.78 -27.72
CA GLY A 108 5.57 33.02 -27.81
C GLY A 108 4.46 33.05 -28.88
N THR A 109 4.28 31.98 -29.67
CA THR A 109 3.27 31.90 -30.75
C THR A 109 2.04 31.02 -30.43
N ASP A 110 1.95 30.41 -29.26
CA ASP A 110 0.79 29.57 -28.90
C ASP A 110 -0.03 30.20 -27.75
N ASN A 111 -1.15 30.82 -28.09
CA ASN A 111 -1.92 31.68 -27.17
C ASN A 111 -2.92 30.88 -26.30
N GLY A 112 -2.48 29.76 -25.74
CA GLY A 112 -3.22 28.98 -24.74
C GLY A 112 -2.27 28.47 -23.67
N LYS A 113 -2.32 29.04 -22.46
CA LYS A 113 -1.56 28.49 -21.33
C LYS A 113 -1.99 27.05 -21.07
N ASP A 114 -1.14 26.11 -21.45
CA ASP A 114 -1.32 24.67 -21.23
C ASP A 114 -1.50 24.38 -19.72
N GLU A 115 -2.30 23.37 -19.36
CA GLU A 115 -2.62 23.03 -17.96
C GLU A 115 -1.35 22.76 -17.13
N SER A 116 -0.32 22.26 -17.80
CA SER A 116 0.99 22.00 -17.22
C SER A 116 1.73 23.30 -16.83
N SER A 117 1.57 24.40 -17.57
CA SER A 117 2.29 25.66 -17.35
C SER A 117 1.89 26.32 -16.03
N ILE A 118 0.60 26.34 -15.71
CA ILE A 118 0.05 26.96 -14.49
C ILE A 118 0.52 26.22 -13.22
N LEU A 119 0.61 24.88 -13.28
CA LEU A 119 1.09 24.07 -12.15
C LEU A 119 2.57 24.35 -11.84
N TRP A 120 3.41 24.48 -12.86
CA TRP A 120 4.83 24.81 -12.67
C TRP A 120 5.01 26.22 -12.10
N GLU A 121 4.23 27.20 -12.55
CA GLU A 121 4.25 28.56 -12.01
C GLU A 121 3.90 28.56 -10.50
N LEU A 122 2.90 27.78 -10.08
CA LEU A 122 2.51 27.67 -8.66
C LEU A 122 3.62 27.03 -7.80
N LEU A 123 4.26 25.97 -8.31
CA LEU A 123 5.36 25.29 -7.62
C LEU A 123 6.58 26.20 -7.48
N LEU A 124 6.96 26.88 -8.56
CA LEU A 124 8.04 27.86 -8.55
C LEU A 124 7.77 29.00 -7.56
N ARG A 125 6.51 29.42 -7.44
CA ARG A 125 6.12 30.44 -6.47
C ARG A 125 6.28 29.95 -5.02
N ILE A 126 5.91 28.71 -4.73
CA ILE A 126 6.15 28.08 -3.41
C ILE A 126 7.66 28.00 -3.13
N ASP A 127 8.47 27.62 -4.12
CA ASP A 127 9.92 27.52 -3.97
C ASP A 127 10.58 28.90 -3.74
N ALA A 128 10.11 29.94 -4.43
CA ALA A 128 10.55 31.31 -4.20
C ALA A 128 10.23 31.77 -2.76
N MET A 129 9.09 31.39 -2.21
CA MET A 129 8.72 31.71 -0.82
C MET A 129 9.60 30.98 0.21
N VAL A 130 10.03 29.76 -0.08
CA VAL A 130 11.02 29.05 0.76
C VAL A 130 12.36 29.77 0.73
N LEU A 131 12.83 30.16 -0.46
CA LEU A 131 14.11 30.86 -0.62
C LEU A 131 14.13 32.22 0.08
N ASN A 132 12.99 32.93 0.08
CA ASN A 132 12.83 34.22 0.75
C ASN A 132 12.50 34.10 2.25
N GLY A 133 12.40 32.87 2.80
CA GLY A 133 12.13 32.62 4.20
C GLY A 133 10.69 32.89 4.65
N ALA A 134 9.74 33.01 3.72
CA ALA A 134 8.32 33.24 4.02
C ALA A 134 7.61 31.98 4.53
N ILE A 135 8.11 30.79 4.18
CA ILE A 135 7.63 29.49 4.64
C ILE A 135 8.79 28.55 4.91
N ASP A 136 8.62 27.62 5.86
CA ASP A 136 9.63 26.61 6.13
C ASP A 136 9.59 25.45 5.09
N THR A 137 10.62 24.62 5.08
CA THR A 137 10.74 23.52 4.12
C THR A 137 9.72 22.41 4.33
N LYS A 138 9.19 22.25 5.56
CA LYS A 138 8.23 21.22 5.94
C LYS A 138 6.83 21.59 5.49
N ASP A 139 6.42 22.83 5.73
CA ASP A 139 5.15 23.42 5.31
C ASP A 139 5.09 23.50 3.77
N ALA A 140 6.19 23.93 3.13
CA ALA A 140 6.30 23.94 1.68
C ALA A 140 6.15 22.53 1.05
N SER A 141 6.58 21.47 1.74
CA SER A 141 6.39 20.09 1.27
C SER A 141 4.90 19.71 1.19
N GLY A 142 4.11 20.10 2.21
CA GLY A 142 2.66 19.89 2.23
C GLY A 142 1.95 20.66 1.11
N LEU A 143 2.36 21.90 0.87
CA LEU A 143 1.80 22.76 -0.18
C LEU A 143 2.13 22.26 -1.60
N ARG A 144 3.38 21.83 -1.85
CA ARG A 144 3.76 21.21 -3.14
C ARG A 144 2.95 19.96 -3.42
N ARG A 145 2.74 19.11 -2.40
CA ARG A 145 1.92 17.90 -2.54
C ARG A 145 0.49 18.24 -2.91
N LEU A 146 -0.12 19.24 -2.27
CA LEU A 146 -1.46 19.72 -2.62
C LEU A 146 -1.56 20.15 -4.08
N VAL A 147 -0.62 20.99 -4.55
CA VAL A 147 -0.60 21.46 -5.95
C VAL A 147 -0.46 20.27 -6.92
N MET A 148 0.39 19.30 -6.61
CA MET A 148 0.59 18.10 -7.44
C MET A 148 -0.60 17.14 -7.43
N ASP A 149 -1.22 16.87 -6.27
CA ASP A 149 -2.37 15.97 -6.14
C ASP A 149 -3.60 16.53 -6.88
N THR A 150 -3.70 17.87 -6.95
CA THR A 150 -4.86 18.53 -7.57
C THR A 150 -4.84 18.48 -9.10
N LYS A 151 -3.69 18.20 -9.72
CA LYS A 151 -3.56 17.86 -11.15
C LYS A 151 -4.50 16.73 -11.59
N VAL A 152 -4.95 15.89 -10.65
CA VAL A 152 -5.80 14.73 -10.91
C VAL A 152 -7.30 15.00 -10.70
N SER A 153 -7.68 16.09 -10.02
CA SER A 153 -9.02 16.21 -9.41
C SER A 153 -9.84 17.46 -9.75
N LEU A 154 -9.24 18.57 -10.20
CA LEU A 154 -9.96 19.83 -10.46
C LEU A 154 -9.52 20.48 -11.79
N PRO A 155 -10.42 21.19 -12.49
CA PRO A 155 -10.08 21.92 -13.72
C PRO A 155 -9.19 23.13 -13.45
N THR A 156 -8.24 23.36 -14.35
CA THR A 156 -7.17 24.39 -14.25
C THR A 156 -7.67 25.83 -14.10
N SER A 157 -8.91 26.11 -14.53
CA SER A 157 -9.56 27.43 -14.37
C SER A 157 -9.71 27.88 -12.92
N ALA A 158 -9.74 26.94 -11.96
CA ALA A 158 -9.79 27.25 -10.53
C ALA A 158 -8.47 27.87 -9.99
N PHE A 159 -7.36 27.72 -10.72
CA PHE A 159 -6.02 28.11 -10.29
C PHE A 159 -5.51 29.44 -10.86
N ILE A 160 -6.14 29.94 -11.92
CA ILE A 160 -5.81 31.24 -12.51
C ILE A 160 -5.92 32.39 -11.48
N PRO A 161 -6.94 32.43 -10.60
CA PRO A 161 -7.02 33.46 -9.56
C PRO A 161 -5.87 33.39 -8.54
N LEU A 162 -5.38 32.18 -8.22
CA LEU A 162 -4.31 31.97 -7.25
C LEU A 162 -2.97 32.57 -7.70
N LEU A 163 -2.68 32.53 -9.00
CA LEU A 163 -1.48 33.15 -9.57
C LEU A 163 -1.48 34.67 -9.42
N GLN A 164 -2.65 35.30 -9.37
CA GLN A 164 -2.79 36.76 -9.28
C GLN A 164 -2.84 37.29 -7.85
N MET A 165 -2.97 36.41 -6.85
CA MET A 165 -2.98 36.81 -5.43
C MET A 165 -1.62 37.33 -4.98
N ARG A 166 -1.57 38.11 -3.89
CA ARG A 166 -0.32 38.44 -3.21
C ARG A 166 0.17 37.24 -2.40
N ASP A 167 1.46 37.15 -2.09
CA ASP A 167 2.05 35.95 -1.45
C ASP A 167 1.36 35.57 -0.12
N ALA A 168 0.93 36.55 0.68
CA ALA A 168 0.20 36.29 1.92
C ALA A 168 -1.22 35.73 1.68
N GLU A 169 -1.93 36.24 0.68
CA GLU A 169 -3.26 35.76 0.30
C GLU A 169 -3.18 34.38 -0.36
N PHE A 170 -2.16 34.19 -1.19
CA PHE A 170 -1.84 32.91 -1.81
C PHE A 170 -1.57 31.83 -0.76
N LEU A 171 -0.74 32.13 0.25
CA LEU A 171 -0.46 31.20 1.35
C LEU A 171 -1.71 30.92 2.20
N ALA A 172 -2.50 31.95 2.52
CA ALA A 172 -3.74 31.76 3.27
C ALA A 172 -4.73 30.87 2.52
N GLU A 173 -4.88 31.07 1.20
CA GLU A 173 -5.76 30.28 0.36
C GLU A 173 -5.25 28.86 0.15
N LEU A 174 -3.93 28.67 -0.05
CA LEU A 174 -3.33 27.35 -0.11
C LEU A 174 -3.43 26.61 1.23
N HIS A 175 -3.26 27.27 2.37
CA HIS A 175 -3.51 26.67 3.67
C HIS A 175 -4.99 26.35 3.87
N ARG A 176 -5.90 27.22 3.47
CA ARG A 176 -7.35 26.95 3.49
C ARG A 176 -7.69 25.73 2.64
N LEU A 177 -7.13 25.63 1.44
CA LEU A 177 -7.29 24.47 0.56
C LEU A 177 -6.60 23.23 1.13
N LEU A 178 -5.44 23.38 1.79
CA LEU A 178 -4.77 22.28 2.49
C LEU A 178 -5.64 21.77 3.64
N GLU A 179 -6.26 22.66 4.42
CA GLU A 179 -7.19 22.32 5.49
C GLU A 179 -8.51 21.74 4.97
N GLN A 180 -9.01 22.19 3.82
CA GLN A 180 -10.16 21.58 3.16
C GLN A 180 -9.84 20.23 2.51
N SER A 181 -8.60 20.06 2.02
CA SER A 181 -8.08 18.81 1.45
C SER A 181 -7.69 17.80 2.51
N LYS A 182 -7.46 18.23 3.75
CA LYS A 182 -7.59 17.38 4.93
C LYS A 182 -9.07 17.06 5.09
N SER A 183 -9.63 16.28 4.16
CA SER A 183 -10.92 15.64 4.40
C SER A 183 -10.80 14.91 5.73
N ASN A 184 -11.77 15.07 6.62
CA ASN A 184 -11.95 14.11 7.70
C ASN A 184 -11.95 12.72 7.05
N GLY A 185 -10.88 11.95 7.26
CA GLY A 185 -10.76 10.64 6.66
C GLY A 185 -11.95 9.80 7.07
N PHE A 186 -12.48 8.98 6.17
CA PHE A 186 -13.59 8.12 6.50
C PHE A 186 -13.15 7.05 7.51
N HIS A 187 -14.05 6.68 8.41
CA HIS A 187 -13.93 5.45 9.18
C HIS A 187 -14.51 4.28 8.36
N ILE A 188 -13.62 3.39 7.93
CA ILE A 188 -13.93 2.27 7.05
C ILE A 188 -13.67 0.97 7.81
N VAL A 189 -14.70 0.14 7.94
CA VAL A 189 -14.56 -1.20 8.52
C VAL A 189 -14.77 -2.22 7.42
N HIS A 190 -13.76 -3.05 7.16
CA HIS A 190 -13.92 -4.24 6.34
C HIS A 190 -14.45 -5.40 7.19
N ILE A 191 -15.48 -6.10 6.71
CA ILE A 191 -15.85 -7.42 7.21
C ILE A 191 -15.52 -8.41 6.10
N CYS A 192 -14.57 -9.30 6.33
CA CYS A 192 -14.09 -10.25 5.33
C CYS A 192 -13.75 -11.61 5.94
N ALA A 193 -13.55 -12.60 5.07
CA ALA A 193 -13.11 -13.93 5.45
C ALA A 193 -11.57 -14.09 5.40
N GLU A 194 -10.87 -13.23 4.66
CA GLU A 194 -9.42 -13.32 4.44
C GLU A 194 -8.73 -11.96 4.60
N MET A 195 -7.49 -11.99 5.09
CA MET A 195 -6.56 -10.87 5.13
C MET A 195 -5.12 -11.41 5.21
N ASP A 196 -4.26 -10.98 4.29
CA ASP A 196 -2.84 -11.38 4.25
C ASP A 196 -2.01 -10.57 5.28
N PRO A 197 -1.06 -11.17 6.02
CA PRO A 197 -0.62 -12.57 5.99
C PRO A 197 -1.35 -13.48 6.99
N VAL A 198 -2.42 -13.00 7.62
CA VAL A 198 -3.07 -13.70 8.74
C VAL A 198 -3.79 -14.97 8.27
N VAL A 199 -4.58 -14.83 7.22
CA VAL A 199 -5.31 -15.93 6.57
C VAL A 199 -5.58 -15.55 5.12
N ALA A 200 -5.10 -16.38 4.20
CA ALA A 200 -5.34 -16.22 2.79
C ALA A 200 -5.46 -17.60 2.13
N VAL A 201 -6.47 -17.77 1.30
CA VAL A 201 -6.68 -18.94 0.44
C VAL A 201 -6.64 -18.51 -1.02
N GLY A 202 -7.23 -17.35 -1.33
CA GLY A 202 -7.27 -16.80 -2.67
C GLY A 202 -6.72 -15.38 -2.73
N SER A 203 -7.21 -14.62 -3.71
CA SER A 203 -6.81 -13.23 -3.92
C SER A 203 -7.51 -12.24 -2.98
N LEU A 204 -8.49 -12.68 -2.18
CA LEU A 204 -9.20 -11.81 -1.24
C LEU A 204 -8.26 -11.27 -0.16
N GLY A 205 -7.44 -12.14 0.45
CA GLY A 205 -6.54 -11.74 1.53
C GLY A 205 -5.58 -10.63 1.11
N SER A 206 -4.92 -10.79 -0.04
CA SER A 206 -4.00 -9.77 -0.57
C SER A 206 -4.71 -8.49 -1.01
N TYR A 207 -5.93 -8.62 -1.57
CA TYR A 207 -6.75 -7.47 -1.94
C TYR A 207 -7.14 -6.64 -0.71
N VAL A 208 -7.66 -7.27 0.35
CA VAL A 208 -8.07 -6.56 1.58
C VAL A 208 -6.87 -5.87 2.21
N THR A 209 -5.73 -6.55 2.32
CA THR A 209 -4.50 -5.96 2.88
C THR A 209 -4.01 -4.78 2.06
N GLY A 210 -3.89 -4.93 0.73
CA GLY A 210 -3.44 -3.86 -0.15
C GLY A 210 -4.39 -2.66 -0.15
N LEU A 211 -5.70 -2.90 -0.25
CA LEU A 211 -6.71 -1.85 -0.23
C LEU A 211 -6.71 -1.10 1.11
N SER A 212 -6.68 -1.84 2.23
CA SER A 212 -6.68 -1.23 3.57
C SER A 212 -5.46 -0.31 3.77
N ARG A 213 -4.28 -0.75 3.32
CA ARG A 213 -3.06 0.07 3.37
C ARG A 213 -3.15 1.28 2.45
N ALA A 214 -3.70 1.14 1.24
CA ALA A 214 -3.90 2.25 0.32
C ALA A 214 -4.87 3.30 0.88
N LEU A 215 -5.97 2.86 1.50
CA LEU A 215 -6.94 3.74 2.15
C LEU A 215 -6.35 4.45 3.37
N GLN A 216 -5.55 3.76 4.19
CA GLN A 216 -4.85 4.36 5.32
C GLN A 216 -3.83 5.42 4.87
N ARG A 217 -3.06 5.16 3.80
CA ARG A 217 -2.13 6.14 3.21
C ARG A 217 -2.84 7.41 2.71
N ARG A 218 -4.13 7.30 2.38
CA ARG A 218 -5.01 8.42 2.02
C ARG A 218 -5.63 9.14 3.24
N GLY A 219 -5.27 8.76 4.46
CA GLY A 219 -5.71 9.41 5.70
C GLY A 219 -7.01 8.86 6.31
N ASN A 220 -7.53 7.73 5.80
CA ASN A 220 -8.73 7.09 6.34
C ASN A 220 -8.39 6.23 7.57
N LEU A 221 -9.32 6.13 8.51
CA LEU A 221 -9.24 5.15 9.60
C LEU A 221 -9.79 3.81 9.09
N VAL A 222 -8.93 2.80 9.00
CA VAL A 222 -9.30 1.49 8.46
C VAL A 222 -9.17 0.42 9.53
N GLU A 223 -10.21 -0.41 9.65
CA GLU A 223 -10.23 -1.59 10.51
C GLU A 223 -10.73 -2.81 9.73
N VAL A 224 -10.35 -4.01 10.18
CA VAL A 224 -10.72 -5.27 9.55
C VAL A 224 -11.25 -6.24 10.62
N ILE A 225 -12.43 -6.79 10.39
CA ILE A 225 -13.05 -7.83 11.21
C ILE A 225 -12.97 -9.16 10.46
N LEU A 226 -12.44 -10.19 11.13
CA LEU A 226 -12.23 -11.54 10.61
C LEU A 226 -12.79 -12.60 11.59
N PRO A 227 -13.14 -13.79 11.11
CA PRO A 227 -13.34 -14.93 11.99
C PRO A 227 -12.02 -15.36 12.65
N LYS A 228 -12.08 -15.83 13.90
CA LYS A 228 -10.92 -16.43 14.58
C LYS A 228 -10.72 -17.87 14.11
N TYR A 229 -10.13 -18.06 12.93
CA TYR A 229 -9.79 -19.39 12.43
C TYR A 229 -8.73 -20.09 13.29
N LYS A 230 -8.72 -21.44 13.25
CA LYS A 230 -7.69 -22.30 13.84
C LYS A 230 -6.29 -21.98 13.29
N SER A 231 -6.21 -21.80 11.97
CA SER A 231 -4.97 -21.69 11.19
C SER A 231 -4.45 -20.26 11.00
N LEU A 232 -4.86 -19.31 11.86
CA LEU A 232 -4.40 -17.92 11.75
C LEU A 232 -2.89 -17.79 11.99
N ASN A 233 -2.18 -17.18 11.05
CA ASN A 233 -0.81 -16.74 11.24
C ASN A 233 -0.80 -15.38 11.96
N LEU A 234 -0.53 -15.40 13.26
CA LEU A 234 -0.57 -14.21 14.11
C LEU A 234 0.82 -13.59 14.35
N THR A 235 1.87 -14.07 13.68
CA THR A 235 3.26 -13.66 13.93
C THR A 235 3.48 -12.16 13.70
N GLU A 236 2.79 -11.56 12.73
CA GLU A 236 2.91 -10.13 12.41
C GLU A 236 1.87 -9.25 13.13
N VAL A 237 0.92 -9.86 13.85
CA VAL A 237 -0.12 -9.12 14.57
C VAL A 237 0.43 -8.63 15.90
N GLN A 238 0.51 -7.31 16.05
CA GLN A 238 1.03 -6.65 17.24
C GLN A 238 -0.08 -6.40 18.25
N GLY A 239 0.25 -6.52 19.55
CA GLY A 239 -0.67 -6.18 20.64
C GLY A 239 -1.94 -7.03 20.68
N LEU A 240 -1.86 -8.29 20.22
CA LEU A 240 -3.01 -9.18 20.23
C LEU A 240 -3.47 -9.45 21.67
N GLN A 241 -4.72 -9.08 21.96
CA GLN A 241 -5.31 -9.24 23.28
C GLN A 241 -6.78 -9.64 23.19
N ASP A 242 -7.22 -10.49 24.11
CA ASP A 242 -8.64 -10.74 24.35
C ASP A 242 -9.20 -9.57 25.16
N THR A 243 -10.28 -8.96 24.67
CA THR A 243 -10.94 -7.82 25.32
C THR A 243 -11.52 -8.13 26.70
N GLN A 244 -11.68 -9.42 27.06
CA GLN A 244 -12.28 -9.88 28.33
C GLN A 244 -13.69 -9.35 28.59
N ALA A 245 -14.33 -8.75 27.59
CA ALA A 245 -15.72 -8.32 27.66
C ALA A 245 -16.62 -9.41 27.10
N GLU A 246 -17.79 -9.57 27.71
CA GLU A 246 -18.80 -10.48 27.20
C GLU A 246 -19.41 -9.89 25.94
N PHE A 247 -19.40 -10.59 24.82
CA PHE A 247 -20.13 -10.21 23.61
C PHE A 247 -21.14 -11.30 23.28
N TYR A 248 -22.38 -10.95 22.96
CA TYR A 248 -23.43 -11.91 22.65
C TYR A 248 -24.02 -11.62 21.28
N SER A 249 -24.33 -12.68 20.53
CA SER A 249 -24.95 -12.58 19.21
C SER A 249 -26.09 -13.56 19.08
N TYR A 250 -27.16 -13.13 18.42
CA TYR A 250 -28.29 -14.00 18.13
C TYR A 250 -27.88 -15.05 17.10
N PHE A 251 -28.14 -16.32 17.41
CA PHE A 251 -28.12 -17.38 16.42
C PHE A 251 -29.08 -18.51 16.79
N ASN A 252 -29.87 -18.95 15.82
CA ASN A 252 -30.79 -20.09 15.95
C ASN A 252 -31.72 -19.99 17.18
N GLY A 253 -32.34 -18.82 17.39
CA GLY A 253 -33.31 -18.59 18.46
C GLY A 253 -32.72 -18.24 19.84
N GLN A 254 -31.39 -18.15 19.99
CA GLN A 254 -30.73 -17.91 21.27
C GLN A 254 -29.57 -16.91 21.14
N LEU A 255 -29.17 -16.32 22.27
CA LEU A 255 -27.95 -15.50 22.36
C LEU A 255 -26.75 -16.39 22.70
N HIS A 256 -25.68 -16.27 21.92
CA HIS A 256 -24.44 -17.03 22.09
C HIS A 256 -23.27 -16.09 22.35
N GLY A 257 -22.36 -16.52 23.22
CA GLY A 257 -21.20 -15.74 23.63
C GLY A 257 -20.09 -15.76 22.57
N ASN A 258 -19.34 -14.67 22.52
CA ASN A 258 -18.18 -14.49 21.66
C ASN A 258 -17.00 -13.97 22.47
N LYS A 259 -15.80 -14.48 22.17
CA LYS A 259 -14.55 -13.85 22.57
C LYS A 259 -14.07 -12.95 21.44
N ILE A 260 -13.68 -11.74 21.79
CA ILE A 260 -13.19 -10.74 20.84
C ILE A 260 -11.71 -10.51 21.09
N TRP A 261 -10.92 -10.77 20.06
CA TRP A 261 -9.49 -10.54 20.06
C TRP A 261 -9.18 -9.33 19.19
N THR A 262 -8.40 -8.38 19.70
CA THR A 262 -8.00 -7.18 18.95
C THR A 262 -6.49 -7.13 18.82
N GLY A 263 -5.99 -6.68 17.68
CA GLY A 263 -4.57 -6.42 17.47
C GLY A 263 -4.37 -5.39 16.36
N VAL A 264 -3.11 -5.19 15.96
CA VAL A 264 -2.74 -4.26 14.89
C VAL A 264 -1.84 -4.96 13.89
N LEU A 265 -2.17 -4.86 12.60
CA LEU A 265 -1.39 -5.39 11.50
C LEU A 265 -1.11 -4.27 10.48
N TYR A 266 0.17 -3.96 10.22
CA TYR A 266 0.56 -2.84 9.34
C TYR A 266 -0.10 -1.50 9.69
N GLY A 267 -0.37 -1.26 10.97
CA GLY A 267 -1.08 -0.07 11.44
C GLY A 267 -2.60 -0.13 11.29
N ILE A 268 -3.17 -1.22 10.76
CA ILE A 268 -4.62 -1.45 10.61
C ILE A 268 -5.12 -2.20 11.84
N GLY A 269 -6.22 -1.73 12.44
CA GLY A 269 -6.86 -2.43 13.55
C GLY A 269 -7.50 -3.71 13.06
N VAL A 270 -7.11 -4.86 13.61
CA VAL A 270 -7.69 -6.17 13.29
C VAL A 270 -8.46 -6.72 14.47
N THR A 271 -9.68 -7.19 14.21
CA THR A 271 -10.56 -7.81 15.21
C THR A 271 -10.90 -9.23 14.77
N PHE A 272 -10.70 -10.20 15.67
CA PHE A 272 -11.07 -11.59 15.45
C PHE A 272 -12.22 -12.00 16.35
N ILE A 273 -13.29 -12.52 15.75
CA ILE A 273 -14.47 -13.00 16.47
C ILE A 273 -14.37 -14.52 16.63
N GLN A 274 -14.37 -14.98 17.87
CA GLN A 274 -14.36 -16.40 18.22
C GLN A 274 -15.69 -16.79 18.90
N PRO A 275 -16.55 -17.58 18.25
CA PRO A 275 -17.75 -18.10 18.88
C PRO A 275 -17.40 -19.03 20.05
N VAL A 276 -18.12 -18.91 21.18
CA VAL A 276 -17.89 -19.78 22.36
C VAL A 276 -18.66 -21.10 22.21
N GLN A 277 -19.98 -21.03 22.00
CA GLN A 277 -20.84 -22.20 21.86
C GLN A 277 -20.69 -22.88 20.48
N TYR A 278 -20.36 -22.10 19.45
CA TYR A 278 -20.13 -22.57 18.07
C TYR A 278 -18.64 -22.56 17.71
N SER A 279 -17.76 -22.87 18.68
CA SER A 279 -16.31 -22.82 18.49
C SER A 279 -15.82 -23.64 17.27
N SER A 280 -16.50 -24.75 16.98
CA SER A 280 -16.23 -25.61 15.83
C SER A 280 -16.48 -24.95 14.47
N PHE A 281 -17.15 -23.79 14.38
CA PHE A 281 -17.36 -23.08 13.12
C PHE A 281 -16.03 -22.63 12.50
N PHE A 282 -15.10 -22.13 13.31
CA PHE A 282 -13.82 -21.62 12.80
C PHE A 282 -12.61 -22.39 13.33
N ASP A 283 -12.83 -23.34 14.25
CA ASP A 283 -11.83 -24.30 14.69
C ASP A 283 -11.72 -25.52 13.73
N ARG A 284 -11.39 -25.25 12.45
CA ARG A 284 -11.26 -26.25 11.39
C ARG A 284 -10.04 -25.97 10.51
N ASP A 285 -9.61 -26.98 9.75
CA ASP A 285 -8.38 -26.90 8.95
C ASP A 285 -8.55 -26.06 7.68
N MET A 286 -9.72 -26.12 7.03
CA MET A 286 -10.03 -25.33 5.83
C MET A 286 -10.82 -24.07 6.18
N ILE A 287 -10.75 -23.07 5.30
CA ILE A 287 -11.52 -21.83 5.44
C ILE A 287 -12.92 -21.99 4.84
N TYR A 288 -13.01 -22.60 3.65
CA TYR A 288 -14.24 -22.81 2.87
C TYR A 288 -14.44 -24.28 2.50
N GLY A 289 -15.61 -24.58 1.93
CA GLY A 289 -15.96 -25.86 1.34
C GLY A 289 -16.69 -26.80 2.29
N TYR A 290 -17.21 -26.29 3.41
CA TYR A 290 -18.00 -27.09 4.33
C TYR A 290 -19.50 -27.01 3.99
N PRO A 291 -20.27 -28.08 4.25
CA PRO A 291 -21.72 -28.08 4.04
C PRO A 291 -22.48 -27.01 4.83
N ASP A 292 -21.88 -26.52 5.92
CA ASP A 292 -22.43 -25.52 6.83
C ASP A 292 -21.76 -24.14 6.67
N ASP A 293 -21.13 -23.86 5.52
CA ASP A 293 -20.46 -22.56 5.31
C ASP A 293 -21.45 -21.39 5.44
N PHE A 294 -22.70 -21.54 4.97
CA PHE A 294 -23.71 -20.51 5.18
C PHE A 294 -23.91 -20.21 6.67
N GLU A 295 -24.10 -21.22 7.50
CA GLU A 295 -24.32 -21.09 8.94
C GLU A 295 -23.12 -20.43 9.63
N ARG A 296 -21.90 -20.85 9.28
CA ARG A 296 -20.65 -20.29 9.80
C ARG A 296 -20.55 -18.80 9.50
N PHE A 297 -20.72 -18.42 8.24
CA PHE A 297 -20.56 -17.05 7.79
C PHE A 297 -21.75 -16.15 8.16
N ALA A 298 -22.97 -16.69 8.25
CA ALA A 298 -24.13 -15.97 8.77
C ALA A 298 -23.99 -15.65 10.26
N TYR A 299 -23.46 -16.58 11.07
CA TYR A 299 -23.10 -16.32 12.46
C TYR A 299 -22.06 -15.20 12.55
N PHE A 300 -20.99 -15.30 11.77
CA PHE A 300 -19.91 -14.30 11.78
C PHE A 300 -20.39 -12.91 11.35
N ALA A 301 -21.19 -12.81 10.29
CA ALA A 301 -21.78 -11.56 9.83
C ALA A 301 -22.64 -10.90 10.93
N ARG A 302 -23.48 -11.70 11.59
CA ARG A 302 -24.30 -11.24 12.72
C ARG A 302 -23.44 -10.76 13.88
N ALA A 303 -22.46 -11.55 14.28
CA ALA A 303 -21.56 -11.23 15.39
C ALA A 303 -20.69 -9.99 15.11
N SER A 304 -20.32 -9.75 13.85
CA SER A 304 -19.58 -8.55 13.45
C SER A 304 -20.41 -7.27 13.65
N LEU A 305 -21.70 -7.30 13.30
CA LEU A 305 -22.60 -6.17 13.52
C LEU A 305 -22.91 -5.96 15.01
N ASP A 306 -23.17 -7.04 15.76
CA ASP A 306 -23.35 -6.97 17.22
C ASP A 306 -22.09 -6.40 17.92
N TYR A 307 -20.90 -6.78 17.46
CA TYR A 307 -19.64 -6.21 17.94
C TYR A 307 -19.54 -4.70 17.65
N LEU A 308 -19.84 -4.26 16.43
CA LEU A 308 -19.79 -2.84 16.05
C LEU A 308 -20.70 -1.98 16.95
N VAL A 309 -21.96 -2.39 17.11
CA VAL A 309 -22.92 -1.67 17.96
C VAL A 309 -22.46 -1.68 19.42
N ARG A 310 -22.08 -2.84 19.96
CA ARG A 310 -21.68 -2.95 21.37
C ARG A 310 -20.38 -2.22 21.71
N SER A 311 -19.48 -2.10 20.75
CA SER A 311 -18.24 -1.33 20.89
C SER A 311 -18.42 0.17 20.64
N GLY A 312 -19.63 0.63 20.29
CA GLY A 312 -19.90 2.04 19.99
C GLY A 312 -19.20 2.53 18.72
N LYS A 313 -18.89 1.63 17.79
CA LYS A 313 -18.25 1.96 16.52
C LYS A 313 -19.31 2.33 15.50
N HIS A 314 -19.16 3.53 14.94
CA HIS A 314 -20.07 4.09 13.92
C HIS A 314 -19.29 4.37 12.64
N PRO A 315 -18.89 3.33 11.87
CA PRO A 315 -18.13 3.54 10.66
C PRO A 315 -18.95 4.30 9.62
N ASP A 316 -18.30 5.18 8.87
CA ASP A 316 -18.93 5.82 7.70
C ASP A 316 -19.24 4.77 6.62
N ILE A 317 -18.32 3.80 6.46
CA ILE A 317 -18.40 2.76 5.43
C ILE A 317 -18.19 1.39 6.05
N LEU A 318 -19.15 0.50 5.82
CA LEU A 318 -19.01 -0.93 6.04
C LEU A 318 -18.72 -1.62 4.70
N HIS A 319 -17.50 -2.12 4.55
CA HIS A 319 -17.05 -2.74 3.31
C HIS A 319 -17.02 -4.25 3.43
N ILE A 320 -17.99 -4.89 2.77
CA ILE A 320 -18.18 -6.34 2.75
C ILE A 320 -17.67 -6.95 1.44
N HIS A 321 -17.29 -8.21 1.47
CA HIS A 321 -16.62 -8.90 0.36
C HIS A 321 -17.24 -10.26 0.07
N ASN A 322 -17.46 -10.50 -1.23
CA ASN A 322 -17.97 -11.75 -1.79
C ASN A 322 -19.26 -12.23 -1.10
N TRP A 323 -19.64 -13.50 -1.27
CA TRP A 323 -20.90 -14.02 -0.74
C TRP A 323 -20.82 -14.27 0.77
N GLU A 324 -19.63 -14.57 1.29
CA GLU A 324 -19.35 -14.94 2.67
C GLU A 324 -19.78 -13.83 3.64
N THR A 325 -19.71 -12.56 3.22
CA THR A 325 -20.14 -11.43 4.07
C THR A 325 -21.28 -10.65 3.46
N ALA A 326 -21.82 -11.08 2.31
CA ALA A 326 -22.94 -10.42 1.64
C ALA A 326 -24.21 -10.34 2.51
N ILE A 327 -24.43 -11.31 3.40
CA ILE A 327 -25.58 -11.33 4.32
C ILE A 327 -25.57 -10.19 5.34
N VAL A 328 -24.41 -9.54 5.56
CA VAL A 328 -24.31 -8.31 6.36
C VAL A 328 -25.24 -7.23 5.81
N GLY A 329 -25.42 -7.14 4.48
CA GLY A 329 -26.31 -6.17 3.83
C GLY A 329 -27.75 -6.22 4.38
N PRO A 330 -28.50 -7.32 4.17
CA PRO A 330 -29.85 -7.44 4.72
C PRO A 330 -29.88 -7.41 6.25
N LEU A 331 -28.91 -8.03 6.96
CA LEU A 331 -28.83 -7.95 8.42
C LEU A 331 -28.76 -6.50 8.91
N PHE A 332 -27.91 -5.70 8.29
CA PHE A 332 -27.73 -4.30 8.64
C PHE A 332 -29.05 -3.55 8.55
N TRP A 333 -29.75 -3.61 7.41
CA TRP A 333 -30.96 -2.82 7.19
C TRP A 333 -32.18 -3.35 7.97
N GLU A 334 -32.29 -4.66 8.18
CA GLU A 334 -33.45 -5.24 8.88
C GLU A 334 -33.31 -5.21 10.40
N VAL A 335 -32.08 -5.14 10.94
CA VAL A 335 -31.84 -5.31 12.38
C VAL A 335 -31.02 -4.18 13.00
N PHE A 336 -29.98 -3.68 12.33
CA PHE A 336 -28.96 -2.85 12.97
C PHE A 336 -28.97 -1.37 12.60
N ALA A 337 -29.60 -0.97 11.49
CA ALA A 337 -29.61 0.41 11.03
C ALA A 337 -30.09 1.38 12.12
N ASP A 338 -31.17 1.02 12.82
CA ASP A 338 -31.74 1.85 13.88
C ASP A 338 -31.00 1.74 15.23
N GLN A 339 -29.96 0.91 15.32
CA GLN A 339 -29.13 0.73 16.52
C GLN A 339 -27.87 1.62 16.50
N GLY A 340 -27.98 2.80 15.89
CA GLY A 340 -26.89 3.77 15.78
C GLY A 340 -26.04 3.65 14.52
N LEU A 341 -26.38 2.75 13.58
CA LEU A 341 -25.66 2.61 12.31
C LEU A 341 -26.35 3.28 11.12
N ALA A 342 -27.43 4.03 11.30
CA ALA A 342 -28.25 4.59 10.21
C ALA A 342 -27.47 5.46 9.21
N ALA A 343 -26.40 6.12 9.67
CA ALA A 343 -25.53 6.94 8.83
C ALA A 343 -24.54 6.10 7.98
N THR A 344 -24.18 4.90 8.43
CA THR A 344 -23.24 4.00 7.76
C THR A 344 -23.75 3.62 6.37
N ARG A 345 -22.83 3.50 5.42
CA ARG A 345 -23.11 3.03 4.06
C ARG A 345 -22.38 1.73 3.78
N ILE A 346 -23.02 0.84 3.03
CA ILE A 346 -22.50 -0.49 2.72
C ILE A 346 -21.91 -0.49 1.31
N LEU A 347 -20.66 -0.93 1.21
CA LEU A 347 -19.97 -1.20 -0.04
C LEU A 347 -19.73 -2.72 -0.14
N LEU A 348 -20.16 -3.35 -1.22
CA LEU A 348 -19.82 -4.75 -1.51
C LEU A 348 -18.75 -4.81 -2.59
N THR A 349 -17.67 -5.56 -2.38
CA THR A 349 -16.77 -5.98 -3.47
C THR A 349 -16.99 -7.44 -3.83
N CYS A 350 -17.18 -7.73 -5.12
CA CYS A 350 -17.25 -9.08 -5.67
C CYS A 350 -16.00 -9.37 -6.52
N GLN A 351 -15.26 -10.42 -6.18
CA GLN A 351 -14.14 -10.95 -6.98
C GLN A 351 -14.58 -11.81 -8.16
N GLY A 352 -15.84 -12.24 -8.14
CA GLY A 352 -16.50 -13.00 -9.18
C GLY A 352 -17.92 -13.37 -8.75
N PHE A 353 -18.64 -14.03 -9.65
CA PHE A 353 -20.02 -14.49 -9.43
C PHE A 353 -20.14 -16.03 -9.48
N GLY A 354 -19.01 -16.75 -9.42
CA GLY A 354 -19.00 -18.21 -9.43
C GLY A 354 -19.51 -18.83 -8.12
N SER A 355 -19.28 -18.15 -6.99
CA SER A 355 -19.75 -18.57 -5.66
C SER A 355 -20.80 -17.56 -5.17
N GLN A 356 -22.07 -17.96 -5.20
CA GLN A 356 -23.20 -17.08 -4.85
C GLN A 356 -23.90 -17.46 -3.53
N CYS A 357 -23.68 -18.71 -3.07
CA CYS A 357 -24.36 -19.36 -1.96
C CYS A 357 -25.90 -19.34 -2.10
N LEU A 358 -26.45 -20.50 -2.49
CA LEU A 358 -27.89 -20.70 -2.62
C LEU A 358 -28.38 -21.58 -1.48
N GLU A 359 -29.34 -21.09 -0.71
CA GLU A 359 -29.81 -21.77 0.50
C GLU A 359 -31.35 -21.79 0.59
N PRO A 360 -31.94 -22.74 1.34
CA PRO A 360 -33.34 -22.67 1.70
C PRO A 360 -33.65 -21.38 2.49
N PRO A 361 -34.75 -20.66 2.18
CA PRO A 361 -35.10 -19.41 2.84
C PRO A 361 -35.14 -19.49 4.37
N GLU A 362 -35.53 -20.64 4.93
CA GLU A 362 -35.69 -20.87 6.37
C GLU A 362 -34.36 -20.66 7.11
N LYS A 363 -33.23 -20.91 6.45
CA LYS A 363 -31.90 -20.70 7.05
C LYS A 363 -31.62 -19.24 7.39
N LEU A 364 -32.30 -18.27 6.75
CA LEU A 364 -32.18 -16.85 7.12
C LEU A 364 -32.57 -16.61 8.58
N GLY A 365 -33.54 -17.38 9.11
CA GLY A 365 -33.98 -17.33 10.50
C GLY A 365 -32.87 -17.61 11.51
N LEU A 366 -31.82 -18.34 11.11
CA LEU A 366 -30.67 -18.64 11.96
C LEU A 366 -29.98 -17.36 12.43
N CYS A 367 -29.84 -16.34 11.58
CA CYS A 367 -29.21 -15.07 11.93
C CYS A 367 -30.20 -13.97 12.36
N GLY A 368 -31.49 -14.31 12.47
CA GLY A 368 -32.55 -13.42 12.95
C GLY A 368 -33.24 -12.63 11.84
N LEU A 369 -33.08 -13.06 10.59
CA LEU A 369 -33.79 -12.50 9.45
C LEU A 369 -35.11 -13.25 9.21
N ASP A 370 -36.14 -12.55 8.75
CA ASP A 370 -37.45 -13.13 8.43
C ASP A 370 -37.47 -13.65 6.97
N PRO A 371 -37.54 -14.98 6.75
CA PRO A 371 -37.58 -15.58 5.41
C PRO A 371 -38.74 -15.07 4.56
N SER A 372 -39.91 -14.86 5.18
CA SER A 372 -41.17 -14.48 4.51
C SER A 372 -41.05 -13.10 3.86
N ARG A 373 -40.32 -12.19 4.53
CA ARG A 373 -40.09 -10.83 4.04
C ARG A 373 -38.97 -10.75 3.00
N LEU A 374 -38.01 -11.68 3.02
CA LEU A 374 -36.79 -11.59 2.24
C LEU A 374 -36.71 -12.54 1.05
N ASN A 375 -37.46 -13.64 1.04
CA ASN A 375 -37.58 -14.53 -0.11
C ASN A 375 -38.52 -13.94 -1.16
N ARG A 376 -38.09 -12.83 -1.77
CA ARG A 376 -38.81 -12.12 -2.82
C ARG A 376 -37.90 -11.79 -4.01
N PRO A 377 -38.44 -11.67 -5.24
CA PRO A 377 -37.65 -11.36 -6.43
C PRO A 377 -36.82 -10.08 -6.32
N ASP A 378 -37.36 -9.05 -5.67
CA ASP A 378 -36.72 -7.75 -5.44
C ASP A 378 -35.75 -7.75 -4.24
N ARG A 379 -35.63 -8.89 -3.54
CA ARG A 379 -34.80 -9.11 -2.34
C ARG A 379 -33.81 -10.24 -2.59
N LEU A 380 -33.83 -11.31 -1.78
CA LEU A 380 -32.83 -12.37 -1.79
C LEU A 380 -33.20 -13.57 -2.68
N GLN A 381 -34.44 -13.69 -3.16
CA GLN A 381 -34.87 -14.87 -3.93
C GLN A 381 -33.97 -15.06 -5.17
N ASP A 382 -33.49 -16.27 -5.41
CA ASP A 382 -32.67 -16.54 -6.59
C ASP A 382 -33.44 -16.33 -7.89
N ASN A 383 -32.78 -15.82 -8.93
CA ASN A 383 -33.43 -15.51 -10.21
C ASN A 383 -33.83 -16.79 -10.97
N ASN A 384 -33.08 -17.88 -10.81
CA ASN A 384 -33.28 -19.13 -11.55
C ASN A 384 -33.97 -20.19 -10.70
N LYS A 385 -33.67 -20.24 -9.39
CA LYS A 385 -34.20 -21.19 -8.41
C LYS A 385 -35.03 -20.47 -7.36
N THR A 386 -36.24 -20.05 -7.72
CA THR A 386 -37.12 -19.19 -6.89
C THR A 386 -37.52 -19.76 -5.52
N HIS A 387 -37.31 -21.06 -5.28
CA HIS A 387 -37.49 -21.69 -3.98
C HIS A 387 -36.30 -21.51 -3.04
N LEU A 388 -35.18 -20.95 -3.52
CA LEU A 388 -33.97 -20.67 -2.77
C LEU A 388 -33.73 -19.17 -2.66
N VAL A 389 -32.92 -18.80 -1.66
CA VAL A 389 -32.33 -17.47 -1.53
C VAL A 389 -30.88 -17.50 -2.01
N ASN A 390 -30.45 -16.39 -2.61
CA ASN A 390 -29.11 -16.16 -3.11
C ASN A 390 -28.44 -15.08 -2.25
N ILE A 391 -27.43 -15.47 -1.49
CA ILE A 391 -26.84 -14.59 -0.48
C ILE A 391 -26.04 -13.46 -1.13
N LEU A 392 -25.31 -13.75 -2.20
CA LEU A 392 -24.59 -12.74 -2.97
C LEU A 392 -25.56 -11.73 -3.61
N LYS A 393 -26.69 -12.19 -4.16
CA LYS A 393 -27.78 -11.32 -4.63
C LYS A 393 -28.25 -10.39 -3.52
N GLY A 394 -28.45 -10.91 -2.30
CA GLY A 394 -28.77 -10.11 -1.13
C GLY A 394 -27.76 -8.98 -0.89
N GLY A 395 -26.46 -9.29 -0.91
CA GLY A 395 -25.41 -8.28 -0.82
C GLY A 395 -25.50 -7.22 -1.90
N ILE A 396 -25.75 -7.62 -3.16
CA ILE A 396 -25.91 -6.71 -4.29
C ILE A 396 -27.12 -5.80 -4.07
N VAL A 397 -28.28 -6.34 -3.70
CA VAL A 397 -29.52 -5.58 -3.50
C VAL A 397 -29.40 -4.58 -2.35
N TYR A 398 -28.82 -4.98 -1.23
CA TYR A 398 -28.79 -4.19 0.01
C TYR A 398 -27.56 -3.26 0.15
N SER A 399 -26.54 -3.39 -0.71
CA SER A 399 -25.39 -2.47 -0.67
C SER A 399 -25.69 -1.14 -1.38
N ASN A 400 -25.12 -0.05 -0.88
CA ASN A 400 -25.23 1.28 -1.51
C ASN A 400 -24.42 1.36 -2.81
N LYS A 401 -23.25 0.70 -2.85
CA LYS A 401 -22.42 0.53 -4.03
C LYS A 401 -21.90 -0.90 -4.10
N VAL A 402 -21.66 -1.37 -5.33
CA VAL A 402 -21.13 -2.71 -5.58
C VAL A 402 -19.95 -2.59 -6.53
N VAL A 403 -18.77 -2.97 -6.07
CA VAL A 403 -17.55 -3.06 -6.86
C VAL A 403 -17.44 -4.46 -7.44
N VAL A 404 -17.28 -4.56 -8.76
CA VAL A 404 -16.98 -5.82 -9.43
C VAL A 404 -15.54 -5.76 -9.90
N LEU A 405 -14.71 -6.68 -9.40
CA LEU A 405 -13.33 -6.80 -9.84
C LEU A 405 -13.29 -7.54 -11.18
N SER A 406 -12.81 -6.84 -12.21
CA SER A 406 -12.72 -7.39 -13.56
C SER A 406 -11.69 -6.62 -14.40
N SER A 407 -11.02 -7.33 -15.32
CA SER A 407 -10.28 -6.72 -16.41
C SER A 407 -11.19 -6.15 -17.51
N ILE A 408 -12.47 -6.55 -17.52
CA ILE A 408 -13.47 -6.03 -18.46
C ILE A 408 -14.03 -4.74 -17.88
N HIS A 409 -13.78 -3.59 -18.52
CA HIS A 409 -14.26 -2.30 -18.00
C HIS A 409 -15.74 -2.00 -18.26
N SER A 410 -16.36 -2.66 -19.25
CA SER A 410 -17.74 -2.39 -19.62
C SER A 410 -18.73 -3.11 -18.70
N LYS A 411 -19.57 -2.34 -17.98
CA LYS A 411 -20.68 -2.87 -17.18
C LYS A 411 -21.58 -3.80 -17.99
N GLY A 412 -21.94 -3.42 -19.23
CA GLY A 412 -22.81 -4.22 -20.08
C GLY A 412 -22.21 -5.59 -20.42
N ARG A 413 -20.89 -5.63 -20.68
CA ARG A 413 -20.19 -6.89 -20.92
C ARG A 413 -20.11 -7.74 -19.66
N ILE A 414 -19.79 -7.16 -18.50
CA ILE A 414 -19.78 -7.90 -17.23
C ILE A 414 -21.14 -8.54 -16.97
N ILE A 415 -22.23 -7.78 -17.14
CA ILE A 415 -23.58 -8.29 -16.94
C ILE A 415 -23.80 -9.48 -17.87
N GLN A 416 -23.50 -9.37 -19.16
CA GLN A 416 -23.74 -10.44 -20.12
C GLN A 416 -22.82 -11.66 -19.97
N SER A 417 -21.54 -11.47 -19.65
CA SER A 417 -20.53 -12.54 -19.70
C SER A 417 -20.20 -13.16 -18.35
N LEU A 418 -20.49 -12.46 -17.25
CA LEU A 418 -20.12 -12.88 -15.89
C LEU A 418 -21.33 -12.96 -14.95
N GLY A 419 -22.54 -12.65 -15.39
CA GLY A 419 -23.72 -12.61 -14.52
C GLY A 419 -24.04 -13.94 -13.82
N GLN A 420 -23.81 -15.08 -14.48
CA GLN A 420 -24.02 -16.42 -13.89
C GLN A 420 -25.42 -16.57 -13.27
N GLY A 421 -26.46 -16.03 -13.90
CA GLY A 421 -27.83 -16.00 -13.37
C GLY A 421 -28.22 -14.72 -12.62
N LEU A 422 -27.25 -13.85 -12.29
CA LEU A 422 -27.49 -12.55 -11.65
C LEU A 422 -27.75 -11.42 -12.66
N GLU A 423 -27.81 -11.71 -13.97
CA GLU A 423 -27.98 -10.69 -15.02
C GLU A 423 -29.16 -9.76 -14.75
N PRO A 424 -30.37 -10.25 -14.40
CA PRO A 424 -31.51 -9.38 -14.11
C PRO A 424 -31.28 -8.47 -12.90
N THR A 425 -30.62 -8.99 -11.85
CA THR A 425 -30.30 -8.25 -10.64
C THR A 425 -29.26 -7.17 -10.92
N LEU A 426 -28.17 -7.53 -11.61
CA LEU A 426 -27.10 -6.59 -11.95
C LEU A 426 -27.60 -5.49 -12.89
N LEU A 427 -28.50 -5.83 -13.83
CA LEU A 427 -29.13 -4.85 -14.71
C LEU A 427 -30.02 -3.88 -13.92
N SER A 428 -30.85 -4.37 -13.01
CA SER A 428 -31.72 -3.55 -12.15
C SER A 428 -30.94 -2.63 -11.20
N HIS A 429 -29.68 -2.97 -10.92
CA HIS A 429 -28.80 -2.22 -10.02
C HIS A 429 -27.58 -1.61 -10.73
N LYS A 430 -27.63 -1.45 -12.05
CA LYS A 430 -26.49 -1.01 -12.88
C LYS A 430 -25.86 0.32 -12.42
N ASP A 431 -26.64 1.23 -11.86
CA ASP A 431 -26.20 2.57 -11.47
C ASP A 431 -25.30 2.56 -10.21
N LYS A 432 -25.46 1.56 -9.35
CA LYS A 432 -24.59 1.37 -8.19
C LYS A 432 -23.41 0.45 -8.43
N LEU A 433 -23.35 -0.21 -9.59
CA LEU A 433 -22.19 -0.99 -9.98
C LEU A 433 -21.00 -0.07 -10.30
N VAL A 434 -19.83 -0.45 -9.82
CA VAL A 434 -18.53 0.14 -10.14
C VAL A 434 -17.64 -1.00 -10.60
N VAL A 435 -16.90 -0.79 -11.69
CA VAL A 435 -15.99 -1.80 -12.21
C VAL A 435 -14.58 -1.34 -11.88
N ALA A 436 -13.82 -2.19 -11.20
CA ALA A 436 -12.44 -1.89 -10.83
C ALA A 436 -11.52 -3.02 -11.33
N PRO A 437 -10.31 -2.68 -11.85
CA PRO A 437 -9.31 -3.69 -12.17
C PRO A 437 -8.77 -4.33 -10.89
N TYR A 438 -8.14 -5.50 -11.04
CA TYR A 438 -7.34 -6.07 -9.96
C TYR A 438 -6.13 -5.16 -9.72
N GLY A 439 -5.99 -4.67 -8.49
CA GLY A 439 -4.80 -3.97 -8.03
C GLY A 439 -3.76 -4.96 -7.52
N PHE A 440 -2.48 -4.58 -7.55
CA PHE A 440 -1.40 -5.30 -6.88
C PHE A 440 -0.51 -4.28 -6.15
N GLU A 441 0.03 -4.67 -5.00
CA GLU A 441 0.96 -3.81 -4.25
C GLU A 441 2.33 -3.90 -4.92
N SER A 442 2.75 -2.81 -5.55
CA SER A 442 4.00 -2.75 -6.31
C SER A 442 5.23 -2.99 -5.44
N SER A 443 5.21 -2.62 -4.15
CA SER A 443 6.38 -2.83 -3.27
C SER A 443 6.68 -4.31 -3.00
N THR A 444 5.68 -5.18 -3.11
CA THR A 444 5.85 -6.63 -2.91
C THR A 444 6.23 -7.33 -4.21
N TRP A 445 5.66 -6.88 -5.33
CA TRP A 445 5.85 -7.48 -6.66
C TRP A 445 6.63 -6.53 -7.58
N ASP A 446 7.88 -6.24 -7.20
CA ASP A 446 8.80 -5.39 -7.97
C ASP A 446 9.98 -6.22 -8.49
N PRO A 447 10.01 -6.57 -9.80
CA PRO A 447 11.11 -7.35 -10.37
C PRO A 447 12.50 -6.71 -10.23
N SER A 448 12.58 -5.41 -9.96
CA SER A 448 13.85 -4.72 -9.77
C SER A 448 14.44 -4.93 -8.37
N MET A 449 13.61 -5.31 -7.40
CA MET A 449 13.98 -5.47 -5.99
C MET A 449 13.66 -6.86 -5.42
N ASP A 450 13.01 -7.72 -6.21
CA ASP A 450 12.59 -9.05 -5.81
C ASP A 450 13.79 -10.00 -5.62
N LYS A 451 14.03 -10.38 -4.37
CA LYS A 451 15.13 -11.27 -3.97
C LYS A 451 14.87 -12.75 -4.27
N LEU A 452 13.64 -13.11 -4.63
CA LEU A 452 13.28 -14.47 -5.03
C LEU A 452 13.61 -14.73 -6.50
N LEU A 453 13.80 -13.68 -7.29
CA LEU A 453 14.26 -13.81 -8.67
C LEU A 453 15.75 -14.18 -8.69
N PRO A 454 16.17 -15.13 -9.55
CA PRO A 454 17.58 -15.42 -9.78
C PRO A 454 18.39 -14.19 -10.18
N GLU A 455 17.75 -13.28 -10.93
CA GLU A 455 18.31 -11.99 -11.32
C GLU A 455 17.18 -10.97 -11.46
N THR A 456 17.38 -9.78 -10.90
CA THR A 456 16.39 -8.70 -10.97
C THR A 456 16.38 -8.06 -12.36
N TYR A 457 15.26 -7.42 -12.71
CA TYR A 457 15.11 -6.73 -13.99
C TYR A 457 14.16 -5.54 -13.87
N SER A 458 14.17 -4.65 -14.86
CA SER A 458 13.32 -3.46 -14.89
C SER A 458 12.75 -3.23 -16.29
N ALA A 459 11.83 -2.28 -16.43
CA ALA A 459 11.31 -1.88 -17.74
C ALA A 459 12.43 -1.37 -18.69
N SER A 460 13.50 -0.80 -18.14
CA SER A 460 14.67 -0.31 -18.90
C SER A 460 15.74 -1.37 -19.14
N ASP A 461 15.76 -2.47 -18.39
CA ASP A 461 16.72 -3.57 -18.57
C ASP A 461 16.06 -4.93 -18.34
N LEU A 462 15.82 -5.65 -19.44
CA LEU A 462 15.15 -6.95 -19.46
C LEU A 462 16.11 -8.15 -19.42
N LYS A 463 17.44 -7.94 -19.31
CA LYS A 463 18.42 -9.04 -19.35
C LYS A 463 18.16 -10.08 -18.24
N GLY A 464 17.91 -9.61 -17.01
CA GLY A 464 17.59 -10.50 -15.89
C GLY A 464 16.35 -11.38 -16.13
N LYS A 465 15.37 -10.90 -16.91
CA LYS A 465 14.18 -11.68 -17.27
C LYS A 465 14.53 -12.93 -18.10
N ALA A 466 15.53 -12.84 -18.98
CA ALA A 466 15.99 -13.98 -19.77
C ALA A 466 16.62 -15.05 -18.86
N VAL A 467 17.41 -14.63 -17.86
CA VAL A 467 17.98 -15.52 -16.84
C VAL A 467 16.87 -16.18 -16.02
N CYS A 468 15.87 -15.43 -15.55
CA CYS A 468 14.71 -15.99 -14.87
C CYS A 468 13.98 -17.05 -15.71
N LYS A 469 13.83 -16.82 -17.02
CA LYS A 469 13.20 -17.79 -17.93
C LYS A 469 13.98 -19.10 -17.98
N VAL A 470 15.30 -19.03 -18.17
CA VAL A 470 16.16 -20.23 -18.23
C VAL A 470 16.12 -20.99 -16.91
N SER A 471 16.24 -20.28 -15.78
CA SER A 471 16.15 -20.90 -14.46
C SER A 471 14.80 -21.59 -14.23
N LEU A 472 13.70 -20.97 -14.66
CA LEU A 472 12.36 -21.59 -14.55
C LEU A 472 12.23 -22.81 -15.46
N GLN A 473 12.74 -22.76 -16.70
CA GLN A 473 12.73 -23.92 -17.61
C GLN A 473 13.51 -25.11 -17.04
N GLN A 474 14.67 -24.84 -16.45
CA GLN A 474 15.47 -25.86 -15.76
C GLN A 474 14.71 -26.45 -14.55
N LEU A 475 14.08 -25.60 -13.73
CA LEU A 475 13.29 -26.03 -12.58
C LEU A 475 12.11 -26.93 -12.99
N MET A 476 11.46 -26.60 -14.12
CA MET A 476 10.29 -27.31 -14.62
C MET A 476 10.64 -28.54 -15.48
N GLY A 477 11.94 -28.82 -15.71
CA GLY A 477 12.37 -29.91 -16.60
C GLY A 477 11.97 -29.71 -18.06
N LEU A 478 11.72 -28.46 -18.46
CA LEU A 478 11.33 -28.09 -19.83
C LEU A 478 12.55 -27.79 -20.71
N SER A 479 13.68 -28.41 -20.40
CA SER A 479 14.88 -28.28 -21.22
C SER A 479 14.62 -28.84 -22.62
N GLU A 480 14.73 -27.98 -23.62
CA GLU A 480 15.30 -28.37 -24.92
C GLU A 480 16.81 -28.53 -24.78
#